data_AF-A0A9E5LTF4-F1
#
_entry.id   AF-A0A9E5LTF4-F1
#
_cell.length_a   1.000
_cell.length_b   1.000
_cell.length_c   1.000
_cell.angle_alpha   90.00
_cell.angle_beta   90.00
_cell.angle_gamma   90.00
#
_symmetry.space_group_name_H-M   'P 1'
#
loop_
_entity.id
_entity.type
_entity.pdbx_description
1 polymer ?
#
loop_
_entity_poly.entity_id
_entity_poly.type
_entity_poly.pdbx_seq_one_letter_code
_entity_poly.pdbx_strand_id
1 'polypeptide(L)'
;MAHNLETNGDEVAFALRGTPAWHNLANRIFSQEEMVSTQLMLDEAKLSNWNVSLSPVADYIPESWNDTSGAQYVTRTNPFNGGTDVLSVVGSRYKVVQNEELFSFADNILDGDSRCAWESAGSLKNGKVVFGTLTVPREMVLDPQGANDKT
;
A
#
# COMPACT_ATOMS: atom_id res chain seq x y z
N MET A 1 -5.15 6.77 19.60
CA MET A 1 -3.93 6.40 18.87
C MET A 1 -3.67 7.49 17.83
N ALA A 2 -2.54 8.19 17.87
CA ALA A 2 -2.34 9.44 17.13
C ALA A 2 -2.11 9.28 15.61
N HIS A 3 -1.99 8.04 15.12
CA HIS A 3 -1.52 7.73 13.76
C HIS A 3 -2.57 7.02 12.89
N ASN A 4 -3.75 6.66 13.43
CA ASN A 4 -4.82 5.92 12.71
C ASN A 4 -4.36 4.70 11.90
N LEU A 5 -3.20 4.12 12.23
CA LEU A 5 -2.71 2.89 11.62
C LEU A 5 -3.72 1.76 11.88
N GLU A 6 -3.89 0.93 10.88
CA GLU A 6 -4.66 -0.29 11.03
C GLU A 6 -3.90 -1.29 11.90
N THR A 7 -4.57 -1.80 12.94
CA THR A 7 -4.00 -2.72 13.92
C THR A 7 -4.95 -3.87 14.21
N ASN A 8 -4.43 -5.06 14.45
CA ASN A 8 -5.19 -6.19 14.95
C ASN A 8 -4.40 -6.90 16.07
N GLY A 9 -4.82 -6.69 17.33
CA GLY A 9 -4.04 -7.14 18.48
C GLY A 9 -2.67 -6.46 18.51
N ASP A 10 -1.62 -7.27 18.50
CA ASP A 10 -0.21 -6.80 18.50
C ASP A 10 0.33 -6.54 17.09
N GLU A 11 -0.41 -6.91 16.03
CA GLU A 11 0.01 -6.67 14.65
C GLU A 11 -0.44 -5.29 14.15
N VAL A 12 0.41 -4.66 13.33
CA VAL A 12 0.16 -3.35 12.71
C VAL A 12 0.35 -3.46 11.21
N ALA A 13 -0.56 -2.96 10.38
CA ALA A 13 -0.37 -2.91 8.93
C ALA A 13 0.55 -1.75 8.54
N PHE A 14 1.84 -1.87 8.91
CA PHE A 14 2.88 -0.88 8.67
C PHE A 14 4.26 -1.52 8.62
N ALA A 15 5.03 -1.19 7.60
CA ALA A 15 6.44 -1.51 7.49
C ALA A 15 7.28 -0.24 7.26
N LEU A 16 8.47 -0.24 7.83
CA LEU A 16 9.36 0.93 7.87
C LEU A 16 10.80 0.52 7.62
N ARG A 17 11.57 1.34 6.92
CA ARG A 17 13.03 1.24 6.85
C ARG A 17 13.68 2.17 7.88
N GLY A 18 14.66 1.66 8.60
CA GLY A 18 15.47 2.43 9.52
C GLY A 18 15.02 2.30 10.97
N THR A 19 15.08 3.38 11.74
CA THR A 19 14.81 3.30 13.18
C THR A 19 13.33 3.54 13.44
N PRO A 20 12.65 2.66 14.21
CA PRO A 20 11.28 2.90 14.60
C PRO A 20 11.17 4.17 15.44
N ALA A 21 10.01 4.82 15.36
CA ALA A 21 9.68 5.86 16.34
C ALA A 21 9.63 5.29 17.76
N TRP A 22 9.59 6.17 18.77
CA TRP A 22 9.63 5.85 20.21
C TRP A 22 8.60 4.81 20.70
N HIS A 23 7.59 4.50 19.88
CA HIS A 23 6.50 3.57 20.16
C HIS A 23 6.63 2.20 19.46
N ASN A 24 7.65 1.98 18.62
CA ASN A 24 7.92 0.71 17.93
C ASN A 24 6.72 0.08 17.18
N LEU A 25 5.89 0.89 16.52
CA LEU A 25 4.61 0.47 15.89
C LEU A 25 4.79 0.02 14.42
N ALA A 26 5.75 -0.85 14.13
CA ALA A 26 5.90 -1.42 12.79
C ALA A 26 5.90 -2.95 12.87
N ASN A 27 5.15 -3.60 11.98
CA ASN A 27 5.19 -5.06 11.84
C ASN A 27 6.55 -5.52 11.35
N ARG A 28 7.18 -4.72 10.48
CA ARG A 28 8.53 -4.95 9.99
C ARG A 28 9.35 -3.68 9.99
N ILE A 29 10.59 -3.82 10.45
CA ILE A 29 11.61 -2.79 10.39
C ILE A 29 12.76 -3.32 9.54
N PHE A 30 12.96 -2.73 8.37
CA PHE A 30 14.06 -3.06 7.46
C PHE A 30 15.33 -2.32 7.84
N SER A 31 16.49 -2.94 7.64
CA SER A 31 17.76 -2.25 7.80
C SER A 31 18.01 -1.24 6.68
N GLN A 32 18.96 -0.32 6.84
CA GLN A 32 19.27 0.68 5.80
C GLN A 32 19.82 0.07 4.52
N GLU A 33 20.55 -1.04 4.61
CA GLU A 33 21.23 -1.69 3.49
C GLU A 33 20.41 -2.81 2.85
N GLU A 34 19.25 -3.14 3.42
CA GLU A 34 18.42 -4.26 2.95
C GLU A 34 17.75 -3.94 1.61
N MET A 35 17.99 -4.78 0.61
CA MET A 35 17.25 -4.69 -0.65
C MET A 35 15.79 -5.08 -0.42
N VAL A 36 14.87 -4.16 -0.67
CA VAL A 36 13.43 -4.39 -0.48
C VAL A 36 12.72 -4.20 -1.81
N SER A 37 12.18 -5.29 -2.34
CA SER A 37 11.29 -5.26 -3.51
C SER A 37 9.92 -4.71 -3.13
N THR A 38 9.15 -4.26 -4.11
CA THR A 38 7.77 -3.82 -3.89
C THR A 38 6.93 -4.94 -3.28
N GLN A 39 7.04 -6.17 -3.80
CA GLN A 39 6.30 -7.31 -3.23
C GLN A 39 6.64 -7.53 -1.74
N LEU A 40 7.93 -7.54 -1.39
CA LEU A 40 8.36 -7.73 0.00
C LEU A 40 7.84 -6.60 0.89
N MET A 41 7.88 -5.35 0.43
CA MET A 41 7.31 -4.21 1.17
C MET A 41 5.81 -4.38 1.42
N LEU A 42 5.05 -4.77 0.39
CA LEU A 42 3.60 -4.95 0.51
C LEU A 42 3.24 -6.12 1.43
N ASP A 43 3.98 -7.23 1.38
CA ASP A 43 3.77 -8.38 2.27
C ASP A 43 3.98 -7.98 3.73
N GLU A 44 5.11 -7.33 4.02
CA GLU A 44 5.50 -6.93 5.38
C GLU A 44 4.66 -5.76 5.93
N ALA A 45 4.10 -4.92 5.05
CA ALA A 45 3.17 -3.86 5.41
C ALA A 45 1.71 -4.35 5.54
N LYS A 46 1.45 -5.65 5.33
CA LYS A 46 0.09 -6.25 5.31
C LYS A 46 -0.82 -5.65 4.23
N LEU A 47 -0.25 -5.27 3.09
CA LEU A 47 -0.95 -4.66 1.96
C LEU A 47 -1.16 -5.62 0.78
N SER A 48 -0.46 -6.75 0.75
CA SER A 48 -0.59 -7.73 -0.34
C SER A 48 -1.82 -8.62 -0.19
N ASN A 49 -2.30 -9.14 -1.31
CA ASN A 49 -3.36 -10.15 -1.40
C ASN A 49 -4.68 -9.73 -0.75
N TRP A 50 -4.99 -8.43 -0.79
CA TRP A 50 -6.28 -7.92 -0.32
C TRP A 50 -7.44 -8.37 -1.19
N ASN A 51 -7.21 -8.79 -2.44
CA ASN A 51 -8.25 -9.25 -3.36
C ASN A 51 -9.48 -8.34 -3.34
N VAL A 52 -9.24 -7.02 -3.50
CA VAL A 52 -10.32 -6.04 -3.36
C VAL A 52 -11.37 -6.33 -4.42
N SER A 53 -12.65 -6.35 -4.04
CA SER A 53 -13.75 -6.68 -4.93
C SER A 53 -14.98 -5.82 -4.67
N LEU A 54 -15.90 -5.82 -5.64
CA LEU A 54 -17.18 -5.11 -5.54
C LEU A 54 -18.30 -6.14 -5.43
N SER A 55 -19.14 -5.97 -4.41
CA SER A 55 -20.35 -6.76 -4.22
C SER A 55 -21.58 -5.85 -4.24
N PRO A 56 -22.58 -6.07 -5.10
CA PRO A 56 -23.80 -5.26 -5.11
C PRO A 56 -24.46 -5.19 -3.74
N VAL A 57 -24.92 -4.00 -3.32
CA VAL A 57 -25.64 -3.85 -2.05
C VAL A 57 -26.97 -4.63 -2.08
N ALA A 58 -27.58 -4.75 -3.26
CA ALA A 58 -28.81 -5.49 -3.50
C ALA A 58 -28.76 -6.95 -3.01
N ASP A 59 -27.60 -7.58 -2.98
CA ASP A 59 -27.43 -8.98 -2.58
C ASP A 59 -27.54 -9.18 -1.04
N TYR A 60 -27.55 -8.09 -0.27
CA TYR A 60 -27.53 -8.12 1.21
C TYR A 60 -28.70 -7.38 1.85
N ILE A 61 -29.69 -6.93 1.08
CA ILE A 61 -30.91 -6.31 1.59
C ILE A 61 -32.10 -7.28 1.49
N PRO A 62 -33.18 -7.08 2.25
CA PRO A 62 -34.36 -7.93 2.14
C PRO A 62 -34.94 -7.97 0.71
N GLU A 63 -35.43 -9.12 0.27
CA GLU A 63 -36.04 -9.30 -1.07
C GLU A 63 -37.26 -8.39 -1.31
N SER A 64 -37.87 -7.87 -0.25
CA SER A 64 -38.98 -6.91 -0.35
C SER A 64 -38.54 -5.51 -0.78
N TRP A 65 -37.24 -5.23 -0.84
CA TRP A 65 -36.68 -3.92 -1.19
C TRP A 65 -36.17 -3.94 -2.62
N ASN A 66 -36.49 -2.90 -3.39
CA ASN A 66 -35.95 -2.71 -4.73
C ASN A 66 -34.74 -1.77 -4.64
N ASP A 67 -33.53 -2.24 -4.99
CA ASP A 67 -32.37 -1.37 -5.13
C ASP A 67 -32.41 -0.62 -6.48
N THR A 68 -32.31 0.70 -6.42
CA THR A 68 -32.18 1.58 -7.60
C THR A 68 -30.94 2.47 -7.52
N SER A 69 -30.10 2.28 -6.49
CA SER A 69 -28.94 3.12 -6.22
C SER A 69 -27.73 2.74 -7.06
N GLY A 70 -27.61 1.46 -7.47
CA GLY A 70 -26.39 0.94 -8.09
C GLY A 70 -25.20 0.97 -7.12
N ALA A 71 -25.47 0.96 -5.81
CA ALA A 71 -24.45 0.97 -4.78
C ALA A 71 -23.76 -0.41 -4.68
N GLN A 72 -22.47 -0.38 -4.41
CA GLN A 72 -21.64 -1.57 -4.26
C GLN A 72 -20.85 -1.47 -2.95
N TYR A 73 -20.77 -2.57 -2.23
CA TYR A 73 -19.80 -2.75 -1.16
C TYR A 73 -18.41 -2.95 -1.76
N VAL A 74 -17.44 -2.21 -1.25
CA VAL A 74 -16.02 -2.51 -1.47
C VAL A 74 -15.59 -3.47 -0.38
N THR A 75 -15.18 -4.67 -0.78
CA THR A 75 -14.72 -5.71 0.14
C THR A 75 -13.26 -6.05 -0.12
N ARG A 76 -12.60 -6.64 0.88
CA ARG A 76 -11.25 -7.21 0.75
C ARG A 76 -11.13 -8.48 1.59
N THR A 77 -10.14 -9.30 1.29
CA THR A 77 -9.55 -10.27 2.20
C THR A 77 -8.82 -9.53 3.32
N ASN A 78 -9.21 -9.80 4.57
CA ASN A 78 -8.58 -9.25 5.75
C ASN A 78 -7.15 -9.78 5.88
N PRO A 79 -6.12 -8.92 5.92
CA PRO A 79 -4.72 -9.37 5.87
C PRO A 79 -4.23 -10.01 7.18
N PHE A 80 -5.01 -9.97 8.26
CA PHE A 80 -4.65 -10.55 9.56
C PHE A 80 -5.31 -11.92 9.79
N ASN A 81 -6.53 -12.11 9.30
CA ASN A 81 -7.32 -13.32 9.60
C ASN A 81 -7.90 -14.02 8.35
N GLY A 82 -7.72 -13.48 7.15
CA GLY A 82 -8.21 -14.04 5.89
C GLY A 82 -9.73 -13.94 5.68
N GLY A 83 -10.48 -13.34 6.62
CA GLY A 83 -11.90 -13.09 6.50
C GLY A 83 -12.24 -12.02 5.46
N THR A 84 -13.51 -11.64 5.36
CA THR A 84 -13.96 -10.57 4.46
C THR A 84 -14.25 -9.31 5.25
N ASP A 85 -13.53 -8.23 4.94
CA ASP A 85 -13.84 -6.90 5.45
C ASP A 85 -14.68 -6.12 4.45
N VAL A 86 -15.63 -5.31 4.93
CA VAL A 86 -16.34 -4.31 4.14
C VAL A 86 -15.71 -2.93 4.43
N LEU A 87 -15.04 -2.35 3.44
CA LEU A 87 -14.31 -1.10 3.59
C LEU A 87 -15.22 0.14 3.46
N SER A 88 -16.11 0.13 2.46
CA SER A 88 -16.99 1.25 2.17
C SER A 88 -18.16 0.83 1.27
N VAL A 89 -19.08 1.76 1.06
CA VAL A 89 -20.11 1.71 0.00
C VAL A 89 -19.75 2.75 -1.05
N VAL A 90 -19.78 2.36 -2.32
CA VAL A 90 -19.44 3.18 -3.48
C VAL A 90 -20.52 3.10 -4.54
N GLY A 91 -20.54 4.06 -5.46
CA GLY A 91 -21.41 4.02 -6.63
C GLY A 91 -20.77 3.29 -7.82
N SER A 92 -21.57 3.07 -8.87
CA SER A 92 -21.22 2.31 -10.08
C SER A 92 -20.01 2.79 -10.88
N ARG A 93 -19.51 4.01 -10.63
CA ARG A 93 -18.31 4.56 -11.30
C ARG A 93 -17.01 4.18 -10.62
N TYR A 94 -17.07 3.62 -9.42
CA TYR A 94 -15.87 3.21 -8.70
C TYR A 94 -15.19 2.06 -9.44
N LYS A 95 -13.87 2.14 -9.56
CA LYS A 95 -13.04 1.09 -10.12
C LYS A 95 -12.07 0.61 -9.06
N VAL A 96 -12.02 -0.70 -8.90
CA VAL A 96 -11.04 -1.33 -8.04
C VAL A 96 -9.66 -1.23 -8.69
N VAL A 97 -8.67 -0.89 -7.88
CA VAL A 97 -7.25 -0.99 -8.20
C VAL A 97 -6.63 -1.82 -7.07
N GLN A 98 -5.91 -2.89 -7.41
CA GLN A 98 -5.24 -3.71 -6.40
C GLN A 98 -3.99 -2.99 -5.89
N ASN A 99 -3.57 -3.25 -4.66
CA ASN A 99 -2.41 -2.59 -4.07
C ASN A 99 -1.13 -2.89 -4.88
N GLU A 100 -1.00 -4.12 -5.38
CA GLU A 100 0.10 -4.56 -6.25
C GLU A 100 0.14 -3.76 -7.55
N GLU A 101 -1.01 -3.46 -8.15
CA GLU A 101 -1.11 -2.60 -9.33
C GLU A 101 -0.81 -1.14 -8.98
N LEU A 102 -1.38 -0.65 -7.88
CA LEU A 102 -1.21 0.72 -7.39
C LEU A 102 0.26 1.07 -7.15
N PHE A 103 1.03 0.14 -6.62
CA PHE A 103 2.45 0.33 -6.29
C PHE A 103 3.42 -0.23 -7.35
N SER A 104 2.92 -0.80 -8.45
CA SER A 104 3.77 -1.33 -9.54
C SER A 104 4.76 -0.30 -10.12
N PHE A 105 4.43 1.00 -10.05
CA PHE A 105 5.34 2.06 -10.50
C PHE A 105 6.62 2.14 -9.67
N ALA A 106 6.60 1.66 -8.42
CA ALA A 106 7.75 1.68 -7.53
C ALA A 106 8.90 0.83 -8.08
N ASP A 107 8.61 -0.31 -8.72
CA ASP A 107 9.64 -1.15 -9.31
C ASP A 107 10.43 -0.38 -10.38
N ASN A 108 9.75 0.39 -11.24
CA ASN A 108 10.43 1.22 -12.24
C ASN A 108 11.34 2.29 -11.61
N ILE A 109 10.97 2.82 -10.44
CA ILE A 109 11.79 3.81 -9.71
C ILE A 109 13.02 3.15 -9.09
N LEU A 110 12.84 1.96 -8.50
CA LEU A 110 13.92 1.20 -7.87
C LEU A 110 14.93 0.68 -8.91
N ASP A 111 14.46 0.25 -10.08
CA ASP A 111 15.32 -0.24 -11.16
C ASP A 111 16.09 0.90 -11.84
N GLY A 112 15.56 2.13 -11.81
CA GLY A 112 16.16 3.29 -12.47
C GLY A 112 17.39 3.87 -11.77
N ASP A 113 17.51 3.69 -10.45
CA ASP A 113 18.64 4.17 -9.65
C ASP A 113 18.81 3.31 -8.39
N SER A 114 19.99 2.71 -8.20
CA SER A 114 20.28 1.83 -7.07
C SER A 114 20.25 2.52 -5.71
N ARG A 115 20.17 3.86 -5.67
CA ARG A 115 20.00 4.66 -4.46
C ARG A 115 18.53 4.92 -4.12
N CYS A 116 17.60 4.59 -5.02
CA CYS A 116 16.18 4.59 -4.71
C CYS A 116 15.87 3.43 -3.75
N ALA A 117 15.05 3.70 -2.74
CA ALA A 117 14.66 2.67 -1.79
C ALA A 117 13.27 2.93 -1.21
N TRP A 118 12.51 1.86 -0.99
CA TRP A 118 11.31 1.91 -0.17
C TRP A 118 11.62 2.41 1.23
N GLU A 119 10.84 3.36 1.73
CA GLU A 119 11.04 3.95 3.05
C GLU A 119 9.95 3.50 4.03
N SER A 120 8.68 3.58 3.65
CA SER A 120 7.59 3.03 4.46
C SER A 120 6.37 2.67 3.62
N ALA A 121 5.53 1.78 4.12
CA ALA A 121 4.21 1.50 3.56
C ALA A 121 3.27 1.02 4.65
N GLY A 122 1.97 1.24 4.45
CA GLY A 122 0.98 0.75 5.40
C GLY A 122 -0.44 1.18 5.06
N SER A 123 -1.35 0.85 5.97
CA SER A 123 -2.75 1.24 5.88
C SER A 123 -3.23 2.02 7.10
N LEU A 124 -4.20 2.88 6.84
CA LEU A 124 -4.77 3.83 7.78
C LEU A 124 -6.30 3.69 7.77
N LYS A 125 -6.93 4.18 8.84
CA LYS A 125 -8.40 4.24 8.98
C LYS A 125 -9.07 2.88 8.78
N ASN A 126 -8.50 1.84 9.40
CA ASN A 126 -8.96 0.45 9.29
C ASN A 126 -9.03 -0.02 7.82
N GLY A 127 -7.93 0.13 7.09
CA GLY A 127 -7.82 -0.37 5.71
C GLY A 127 -8.42 0.50 4.62
N LYS A 128 -9.08 1.61 4.97
CA LYS A 128 -9.75 2.48 3.99
C LYS A 128 -8.80 3.37 3.21
N VAL A 129 -7.57 3.53 3.69
CA VAL A 129 -6.52 4.32 3.05
C VAL A 129 -5.23 3.51 3.10
N VAL A 130 -4.52 3.44 1.98
CA VAL A 130 -3.18 2.85 1.88
C VAL A 130 -2.20 3.94 1.49
N PHE A 131 -0.94 3.78 1.90
CA PHE A 131 0.14 4.69 1.53
C PHE A 131 1.45 3.93 1.34
N GLY A 132 2.35 4.55 0.59
CA GLY A 132 3.72 4.09 0.38
C GLY A 132 4.64 5.28 0.13
N THR A 133 5.84 5.26 0.71
CA THR A 133 6.88 6.28 0.53
C THR A 133 8.16 5.64 0.00
N LEU A 134 8.78 6.31 -0.96
CA LEU A 134 10.08 5.94 -1.51
C LEU A 134 11.05 7.11 -1.36
N THR A 135 12.28 6.79 -1.02
CA THR A 135 13.41 7.72 -1.11
C THR A 135 13.95 7.69 -2.54
N VAL A 136 14.06 8.87 -3.15
CA VAL A 136 14.69 9.07 -4.45
C VAL A 136 15.81 10.10 -4.29
N PRO A 137 17.05 9.81 -4.72
CA PRO A 137 18.15 10.77 -4.63
C PRO A 137 17.85 12.02 -5.47
N ARG A 138 18.16 13.20 -4.93
CA ARG A 138 17.92 14.49 -5.60
C ARG A 138 19.02 14.87 -6.61
N GLU A 139 20.06 14.05 -6.75
CA GLU A 139 21.22 14.32 -7.59
C GLU A 139 21.36 13.24 -8.66
N MET A 140 21.17 13.64 -9.92
CA MET A 140 21.47 12.84 -11.10
C MET A 140 22.81 13.33 -11.67
N VAL A 141 23.86 12.53 -11.55
CA VAL A 141 25.17 12.86 -12.13
C VAL A 141 25.22 12.27 -13.55
N LEU A 142 24.98 13.12 -14.56
CA LEU A 142 24.94 12.71 -15.97
C LEU A 142 26.32 12.44 -16.57
N ASP A 143 27.36 13.11 -16.06
CA ASP A 143 28.76 12.89 -16.44
C ASP A 143 29.68 13.29 -15.27
N PRO A 144 30.11 12.36 -14.42
CA PRO A 144 31.01 12.66 -13.30
C PRO A 144 32.41 13.06 -13.75
N GLN A 145 32.80 12.76 -14.99
CA GLN A 145 34.18 12.90 -15.48
C GLN A 145 34.34 13.92 -16.61
N GLY A 146 33.25 14.49 -17.14
CA GLY A 146 33.25 15.60 -18.08
C GLY A 146 34.06 15.28 -19.33
N ALA A 147 33.40 14.75 -20.36
CA ALA A 147 34.00 14.44 -21.65
C ALA A 147 34.99 15.55 -22.08
N ASN A 148 36.23 15.14 -22.35
CA ASN A 148 37.21 15.95 -23.08
C ASN A 148 36.69 16.20 -24.51
N ASP A 149 35.68 17.04 -24.66
CA ASP A 149 35.17 17.50 -25.95
C ASP A 149 36.29 18.30 -26.61
N LYS A 150 36.95 17.67 -27.58
CA LYS A 150 37.84 18.34 -28.51
C LYS A 150 37.05 18.63 -29.78
N THR A 151 37.14 19.89 -30.21
CA THR A 151 36.56 20.45 -31.44
C THR A 151 36.99 19.69 -32.69
#